data_AF-A0A8H6CTQ9-F1
#
_entry.id   AF-A0A8H6CTQ9-F1
#
_cell.length_a   1.000
_cell.length_b   1.000
_cell.length_c   1.000
_cell.angle_alpha   90.00
_cell.angle_beta   90.00
_cell.angle_gamma   90.00
#
_symmetry.space_group_name_H-M   'P 1'
#
loop_
_entity.id
_entity.type
_entity.pdbx_description
1 polymer ?
#
loop_
_entity_poly.entity_id
_entity_poly.type
_entity_poly.pdbx_seq_one_letter_code
_entity_poly.pdbx_strand_id
1 'polypeptide(L)'
;MRPYIKGVMGRDEISFEDEPHSNASKFKLIGNALALNAIPQIAESLTLAEKSGIKPAMIKRSADIMYGAIYSVYSGRMLSGEDWTRSEPYASADIAMKDIKHLLGLRQEANMELKNAQTGLGYLRMAMEKSQGDQVDVSAIYGDVRKANGLEFENNP
;
A
#
# COMPACT_ATOMS: atom_id res chain seq x y z
N MET A 1 -18.48 22.39 -7.31
CA MET A 1 -17.17 21.90 -6.82
C MET A 1 -16.18 21.56 -7.93
N ARG A 2 -16.60 20.99 -9.07
CA ARG A 2 -15.72 20.50 -10.16
C ARG A 2 -14.50 21.37 -10.53
N PRO A 3 -14.58 22.72 -10.62
CA PRO A 3 -13.39 23.55 -10.92
C PRO A 3 -12.25 23.42 -9.90
N TYR A 4 -12.54 22.95 -8.69
CA TYR A 4 -11.57 22.78 -7.61
C TYR A 4 -11.14 21.32 -7.42
N ILE A 5 -11.66 20.37 -8.21
CA ILE A 5 -11.34 18.93 -8.06
C ILE A 5 -10.22 18.55 -9.02
N LYS A 6 -10.51 18.54 -10.34
CA LYS A 6 -9.58 18.07 -11.37
C LYS A 6 -8.46 19.06 -11.62
N GLY A 7 -7.22 18.59 -11.53
CA GLY A 7 -6.01 19.40 -11.68
C GLY A 7 -5.68 20.26 -10.45
N VAL A 8 -6.49 20.19 -9.39
CA VAL A 8 -6.29 20.98 -8.15
C VAL A 8 -6.18 20.06 -6.94
N MET A 9 -7.29 19.48 -6.45
CA MET A 9 -7.26 18.52 -5.34
C MET A 9 -6.87 17.10 -5.78
N GLY A 10 -7.15 16.74 -7.03
CA GLY A 10 -6.84 15.44 -7.60
C GLY A 10 -6.43 15.55 -9.06
N ARG A 11 -5.78 14.51 -9.59
CA ARG A 11 -5.38 14.46 -11.00
C ARG A 11 -6.60 14.41 -11.93
N ASP A 12 -7.62 13.66 -11.53
CA ASP A 12 -8.84 13.46 -12.30
C ASP A 12 -10.04 13.19 -11.39
N GLU A 13 -11.22 13.11 -11.98
CA GLU A 13 -12.51 12.82 -11.36
C GLU A 13 -13.14 11.60 -12.02
N ILE A 14 -13.53 10.60 -11.21
CA ILE A 14 -14.37 9.48 -11.65
C ILE A 14 -15.76 9.77 -11.09
N SER A 15 -16.71 10.13 -11.96
CA SER A 15 -18.04 10.54 -11.55
C SER A 15 -18.98 9.34 -11.33
N PHE A 16 -19.76 9.41 -10.26
CA PHE A 16 -20.81 8.47 -9.88
C PHE A 16 -22.17 9.20 -9.76
N GLU A 17 -22.34 10.35 -10.42
CA GLU A 17 -23.53 11.19 -10.26
C GLU A 17 -24.84 10.49 -10.63
N ASP A 18 -24.81 9.58 -11.61
CA ASP A 18 -25.98 8.83 -12.06
C ASP A 18 -26.10 7.43 -11.42
N GLU A 19 -25.31 7.16 -10.36
CA GLU A 19 -25.23 5.88 -9.67
C GLU A 19 -25.76 5.99 -8.23
N PRO A 20 -26.21 4.88 -7.61
CA PRO A 20 -26.52 4.86 -6.17
C PRO A 20 -25.35 5.42 -5.35
N HIS A 21 -25.63 6.32 -4.41
CA HIS A 21 -24.60 7.00 -3.61
C HIS A 21 -23.60 6.03 -2.92
N SER A 22 -24.04 4.82 -2.56
CA SER A 22 -23.16 3.80 -1.97
C SER A 22 -22.06 3.28 -2.90
N ASN A 23 -22.21 3.43 -4.23
CA ASN A 23 -21.27 2.89 -5.22
C ASN A 23 -19.92 3.60 -5.15
N ALA A 24 -19.87 4.91 -4.88
CA ALA A 24 -18.62 5.64 -4.71
C ALA A 24 -17.80 5.10 -3.51
N SER A 25 -18.46 4.81 -2.39
CA SER A 25 -17.81 4.23 -1.20
C SER A 25 -17.31 2.81 -1.48
N LYS A 26 -18.12 1.96 -2.13
CA LYS A 26 -17.70 0.61 -2.54
C LYS A 26 -16.50 0.66 -3.48
N PHE A 27 -16.52 1.57 -4.46
CA PHE A 27 -15.43 1.78 -5.40
C PHE A 27 -14.14 2.18 -4.69
N LYS A 28 -14.20 3.07 -3.70
CA LYS A 28 -13.04 3.43 -2.87
C LYS A 28 -12.45 2.23 -2.14
N LEU A 29 -13.29 1.38 -1.53
CA LEU A 29 -12.83 0.16 -0.85
C LEU A 29 -12.16 -0.82 -1.83
N ILE A 30 -12.75 -1.02 -3.01
CA ILE A 30 -12.15 -1.84 -4.07
C ILE A 30 -10.81 -1.25 -4.52
N GLY A 31 -10.72 0.05 -4.70
CA GLY A 31 -9.47 0.75 -5.03
C GLY A 31 -8.38 0.57 -3.96
N ASN A 32 -8.74 0.61 -2.69
CA ASN A 32 -7.80 0.33 -1.60
C ASN A 32 -7.27 -1.12 -1.63
N ALA A 33 -8.07 -2.09 -2.10
CA ALA A 33 -7.60 -3.46 -2.31
C ALA A 33 -6.46 -3.53 -3.33
N LEU A 34 -6.51 -2.69 -4.39
CA LEU A 34 -5.41 -2.60 -5.37
C LEU A 34 -4.11 -2.15 -4.72
N ALA A 35 -4.18 -1.16 -3.82
CA ALA A 35 -3.03 -0.70 -3.06
C ALA A 35 -2.49 -1.77 -2.10
N LEU A 36 -3.39 -2.43 -1.36
CA LEU A 36 -3.03 -3.51 -0.44
C LEU A 36 -2.38 -4.70 -1.14
N ASN A 37 -2.66 -4.90 -2.43
CA ASN A 37 -1.99 -5.92 -3.23
C ASN A 37 -0.61 -5.46 -3.73
N ALA A 38 -0.51 -4.22 -4.21
CA ALA A 38 0.71 -3.72 -4.83
C ALA A 38 1.86 -3.52 -3.83
N ILE A 39 1.55 -3.05 -2.61
CA ILE A 39 2.56 -2.69 -1.60
C ILE A 39 3.35 -3.92 -1.12
N PRO A 40 2.72 -5.02 -0.65
CA PRO A 40 3.46 -6.24 -0.32
C PRO A 40 4.22 -6.82 -1.52
N GLN A 41 3.59 -6.82 -2.70
CA GLN A 41 4.22 -7.36 -3.91
C GLN A 41 5.54 -6.64 -4.24
N ILE A 42 5.58 -5.31 -4.13
CA ILE A 42 6.79 -4.55 -4.39
C ILE A 42 7.81 -4.70 -3.25
N ALA A 43 7.37 -4.79 -1.99
CA ALA A 43 8.23 -5.07 -0.85
C ALA A 43 8.94 -6.44 -0.97
N GLU A 44 8.20 -7.49 -1.35
CA GLU A 44 8.74 -8.83 -1.62
C GLU A 44 9.73 -8.80 -2.79
N SER A 45 9.40 -8.07 -3.87
CA SER A 45 10.28 -7.95 -5.03
C SER A 45 11.61 -7.24 -4.70
N LEU A 46 11.57 -6.17 -3.92
CA LEU A 46 12.76 -5.46 -3.46
C LEU A 46 13.62 -6.34 -2.55
N THR A 47 12.98 -7.03 -1.59
CA THR A 47 13.65 -7.94 -0.65
C THR A 47 14.28 -9.13 -1.38
N LEU A 48 13.55 -9.73 -2.33
CA LEU A 48 14.06 -10.83 -3.13
C LEU A 48 15.24 -10.39 -4.00
N ALA A 49 15.18 -9.19 -4.59
CA ALA A 49 16.30 -8.65 -5.36
C ALA A 49 17.56 -8.56 -4.48
N GLU A 50 17.48 -7.96 -3.29
CA GLU A 50 18.62 -7.85 -2.37
C GLU A 50 19.21 -9.22 -2.02
N LYS A 51 18.35 -10.17 -1.63
CA LYS A 51 18.77 -11.53 -1.29
C LYS A 51 19.38 -12.29 -2.47
N SER A 52 19.03 -11.91 -3.69
CA SER A 52 19.54 -12.52 -4.93
C SER A 52 20.78 -11.80 -5.47
N GLY A 53 21.35 -10.82 -4.74
CA GLY A 53 22.50 -10.04 -5.19
C GLY A 53 22.17 -8.98 -6.26
N ILE A 54 20.89 -8.68 -6.48
CA ILE A 54 20.42 -7.64 -7.38
C ILE A 54 20.15 -6.37 -6.56
N LYS A 55 20.66 -5.22 -7.01
CA LYS A 55 20.38 -3.94 -6.35
C LYS A 55 18.87 -3.65 -6.38
N PRO A 56 18.19 -3.44 -5.23
CA PRO A 56 16.76 -3.13 -5.19
C PRO A 56 16.35 -1.92 -6.05
N ALA A 57 17.26 -0.95 -6.24
CA ALA A 57 17.06 0.19 -7.14
C ALA A 57 16.73 -0.21 -8.59
N MET A 58 17.15 -1.41 -9.05
CA MET A 58 16.79 -1.92 -10.37
C MET A 58 15.31 -2.32 -10.45
N ILE A 59 14.73 -2.83 -9.37
CA ILE A 59 13.29 -3.11 -9.28
C ILE A 59 12.50 -1.81 -9.27
N LYS A 60 12.95 -0.79 -8.52
CA LYS A 60 12.34 0.55 -8.58
C LYS A 60 12.36 1.10 -10.01
N ARG A 61 13.51 1.04 -10.69
CA ARG A 61 13.62 1.51 -12.08
C ARG A 61 12.67 0.74 -13.02
N SER A 62 12.55 -0.58 -12.84
CA SER A 62 11.59 -1.38 -13.59
C SER A 62 10.15 -0.94 -13.32
N ALA A 63 9.80 -0.69 -12.05
CA ALA A 63 8.50 -0.17 -11.67
C ALA A 63 8.20 1.18 -12.32
N ASP A 64 9.16 2.10 -12.35
CA ASP A 64 9.02 3.41 -13.00
C ASP A 64 8.77 3.32 -14.50
N ILE A 65 9.41 2.37 -15.20
CA ILE A 65 9.29 2.21 -16.65
C ILE A 65 8.02 1.46 -17.03
N MET A 66 7.70 0.37 -16.31
CA MET A 66 6.72 -0.62 -16.76
C MET A 66 5.33 -0.44 -16.12
N TYR A 67 5.28 -0.02 -14.86
CA TYR A 67 4.03 -0.07 -14.07
C TYR A 67 3.56 1.33 -13.62
N GLY A 68 4.49 2.21 -13.28
CA GLY A 68 4.23 3.55 -12.80
C GLY A 68 3.39 3.59 -11.51
N ALA A 69 2.71 4.72 -11.33
CA ALA A 69 1.70 4.94 -10.30
C ALA A 69 2.12 4.44 -8.90
N ILE A 70 1.38 3.48 -8.34
CA ILE A 70 1.56 3.02 -6.97
C ILE A 70 2.87 2.24 -6.78
N TYR A 71 3.31 1.47 -7.78
CA TYR A 71 4.55 0.71 -7.71
C TYR A 71 5.76 1.64 -7.64
N SER A 72 5.77 2.71 -8.45
CA SER A 72 6.81 3.75 -8.40
C SER A 72 6.86 4.47 -7.06
N VAL A 73 5.71 4.91 -6.56
CA VAL A 73 5.62 5.67 -5.30
C VAL A 73 6.13 4.82 -4.14
N TYR A 74 5.62 3.60 -3.98
CA TYR A 74 5.97 2.79 -2.83
C TYR A 74 7.38 2.20 -2.92
N SER A 75 7.86 1.81 -4.11
CA SER A 75 9.29 1.43 -4.23
C SER A 75 10.24 2.57 -3.92
N GLY A 76 9.88 3.81 -4.27
CA GLY A 76 10.64 5.00 -3.85
C GLY A 76 10.66 5.19 -2.34
N ARG A 77 9.48 5.16 -1.70
CA ARG A 77 9.34 5.31 -0.24
C ARG A 77 10.11 4.23 0.52
N MET A 78 9.93 2.97 0.14
CA MET A 78 10.60 1.82 0.77
C MET A 78 12.12 1.90 0.68
N LEU A 79 12.66 2.38 -0.44
CA LEU A 79 14.12 2.52 -0.59
C LEU A 79 14.67 3.78 0.09
N SER A 80 13.84 4.78 0.38
CA SER A 80 14.30 5.99 1.07
C SER A 80 14.56 5.80 2.56
N GLY A 81 13.99 4.75 3.18
CA GLY A 81 14.01 4.57 4.65
C GLY A 81 13.12 5.54 5.42
N GLU A 82 12.29 6.32 4.72
CA GLU A 82 11.34 7.26 5.32
C GLU A 82 10.19 6.56 6.07
N ASP A 83 9.96 5.27 5.82
CA ASP A 83 8.95 4.45 6.45
C ASP A 83 9.22 4.19 7.95
N TRP A 84 10.47 4.29 8.39
CA TRP A 84 10.88 4.11 9.79
C TRP A 84 11.59 5.33 10.41
N THR A 85 11.94 6.35 9.62
CA THR A 85 12.60 7.57 10.12
C THR A 85 11.65 8.75 10.36
N ARG A 86 10.45 8.74 9.77
CA ARG A 86 9.50 9.85 9.88
C ARG A 86 8.66 9.75 11.15
N SER A 87 8.34 10.91 11.73
CA SER A 87 7.40 11.01 12.85
C SER A 87 5.93 10.95 12.43
N GLU A 88 5.62 11.36 11.19
CA GLU A 88 4.26 11.33 10.63
C GLU A 88 4.22 10.45 9.36
N PRO A 89 3.26 9.52 9.27
CA PRO A 89 3.12 8.63 8.12
C PRO A 89 2.55 9.38 6.91
N TYR A 90 3.03 9.03 5.71
CA TYR A 90 2.39 9.44 4.47
C TYR A 90 1.04 8.75 4.25
N ALA A 91 0.92 7.51 4.72
CA ALA A 91 -0.29 6.72 4.71
C ALA A 91 -0.37 5.91 6.00
N SER A 92 -1.27 6.29 6.92
CA SER A 92 -1.43 5.61 8.21
C SER A 92 -1.91 4.17 8.05
N ALA A 93 -1.21 3.24 8.70
CA ALA A 93 -1.57 1.84 8.77
C ALA A 93 -2.92 1.60 9.47
N ASP A 94 -3.27 2.40 10.48
CA ASP A 94 -4.57 2.27 11.17
C ASP A 94 -5.73 2.68 10.29
N ILE A 95 -5.58 3.76 9.52
CA ILE A 95 -6.58 4.16 8.52
C ILE A 95 -6.73 3.04 7.48
N ALA A 96 -5.63 2.47 6.99
CA ALA A 96 -5.67 1.34 6.07
C ALA A 96 -6.37 0.12 6.69
N MET A 97 -6.11 -0.19 7.96
CA MET A 97 -6.74 -1.30 8.68
C MET A 97 -8.25 -1.09 8.83
N LYS A 98 -8.70 0.14 9.11
CA LYS A 98 -10.12 0.50 9.14
C LYS A 98 -10.77 0.26 7.79
N ASP A 99 -10.16 0.73 6.70
CA ASP A 99 -10.69 0.55 5.34
C ASP A 99 -10.75 -0.94 4.96
N ILE A 100 -9.77 -1.74 5.38
CA ILE A 100 -9.77 -3.18 5.11
C ILE A 100 -10.90 -3.90 5.84
N LYS A 101 -11.24 -3.50 7.08
CA LYS A 101 -12.42 -4.06 7.77
C LYS A 101 -13.68 -3.86 6.94
N HIS A 102 -13.87 -2.69 6.35
CA HIS A 102 -15.00 -2.43 5.45
C HIS A 102 -14.93 -3.23 4.14
N LEU A 103 -13.75 -3.37 3.55
CA LEU A 103 -13.53 -4.23 2.37
C LEU A 103 -13.88 -5.71 2.65
N LEU A 104 -13.56 -6.21 3.85
CA LEU A 104 -13.89 -7.58 4.26
C LEU A 104 -15.40 -7.79 4.41
N GLY A 105 -16.14 -6.78 4.88
CA GLY A 105 -17.61 -6.80 4.88
C GLY A 105 -18.16 -6.83 3.45
N LEU A 106 -17.66 -5.93 2.59
CA LEU A 106 -18.08 -5.85 1.19
C LEU A 106 -17.87 -7.16 0.42
N ARG A 107 -16.73 -7.84 0.60
CA ARG A 107 -16.49 -9.13 -0.07
C ARG A 107 -17.43 -10.23 0.43
N GLN A 108 -17.82 -10.19 1.71
CA GLN A 108 -18.73 -11.18 2.28
C GLN A 108 -20.14 -10.99 1.71
N GLU A 109 -20.62 -9.75 1.65
CA GLU A 109 -21.88 -9.40 0.98
C GLU A 109 -21.89 -9.82 -0.49
N ALA A 110 -20.76 -9.68 -1.18
CA ALA A 110 -20.58 -10.07 -2.57
C ALA A 110 -20.28 -11.57 -2.78
N ASN A 111 -20.19 -12.37 -1.71
CA ASN A 111 -19.79 -13.79 -1.75
C ASN A 111 -18.49 -14.02 -2.56
N MET A 112 -17.48 -13.19 -2.32
CA MET A 112 -16.20 -13.20 -3.05
C MET A 112 -15.00 -13.39 -2.11
N GLU A 113 -13.98 -14.09 -2.62
CA GLU A 113 -12.67 -14.13 -2.01
C GLU A 113 -11.73 -13.08 -2.61
N LEU A 114 -10.96 -12.42 -1.74
CA LEU A 114 -9.91 -11.47 -2.13
C LEU A 114 -8.56 -12.00 -1.65
N LYS A 115 -8.05 -13.06 -2.31
CA LYS A 115 -6.87 -13.81 -1.86
C LYS A 115 -5.62 -12.92 -1.66
N ASN A 116 -5.31 -12.07 -2.64
CA ASN A 116 -4.16 -11.17 -2.55
C ASN A 116 -4.33 -10.13 -1.42
N ALA A 117 -5.55 -9.65 -1.21
CA ALA A 117 -5.85 -8.70 -0.15
C ALA A 117 -5.70 -9.33 1.24
N GLN A 118 -5.96 -10.63 1.39
CA GLN A 118 -5.70 -11.37 2.63
C GLN A 118 -4.20 -11.43 2.94
N THR A 119 -3.35 -11.66 1.92
CA THR A 119 -1.89 -11.60 2.09
C THR A 119 -1.44 -10.21 2.54
N GLY A 120 -1.90 -9.16 1.86
CA GLY A 120 -1.53 -7.79 2.25
C GLY A 120 -2.06 -7.39 3.63
N LEU A 121 -3.24 -7.87 4.02
CA LEU A 121 -3.75 -7.71 5.39
C LEU A 121 -2.87 -8.40 6.42
N GLY A 122 -2.33 -9.59 6.10
CA GLY A 122 -1.37 -10.28 6.97
C GLY A 122 -0.16 -9.41 7.27
N TYR A 123 0.46 -8.85 6.23
CA TYR A 123 1.60 -7.93 6.38
C TYR A 123 1.24 -6.66 7.15
N LEU A 124 0.10 -6.04 6.86
CA LEU A 124 -0.31 -4.83 7.57
C LEU A 124 -0.53 -5.08 9.08
N ARG A 125 -1.06 -6.26 9.45
CA ARG A 125 -1.19 -6.64 10.86
C ARG A 125 0.17 -6.80 11.52
N MET A 126 1.12 -7.43 10.86
CA MET A 126 2.50 -7.56 11.37
C MET A 126 3.14 -6.18 11.59
N ALA A 127 2.91 -5.24 10.69
CA ALA A 127 3.42 -3.87 10.82
C ALA A 127 2.83 -3.18 12.05
N MET A 128 1.52 -3.31 12.25
CA MET A 128 0.82 -2.71 13.38
C MET A 128 1.17 -3.33 14.74
N GLU A 129 1.41 -4.64 14.82
CA GLU A 129 1.73 -5.33 16.08
C GLU A 129 3.04 -4.85 16.70
N LYS A 130 3.99 -4.39 15.88
CA LYS A 130 5.33 -3.98 16.33
C LYS A 130 5.38 -2.54 16.86
N SER A 131 4.31 -1.80 16.67
CA SER A 131 4.24 -0.36 16.86
C SER A 131 3.13 0.00 17.84
N GLN A 132 3.50 0.62 18.96
CA GLN A 132 2.54 1.09 19.96
C GLN A 132 1.95 2.46 19.57
N GLY A 133 1.19 2.54 18.46
CA GLY A 133 0.37 3.71 18.15
C GLY A 133 0.24 4.10 16.68
N ASP A 134 -0.53 5.17 16.45
CA ASP A 134 -1.13 5.57 15.16
C ASP A 134 -0.17 6.11 14.08
N GLN A 135 1.13 6.07 14.33
CA GLN A 135 2.17 6.76 13.52
C GLN A 135 2.85 5.86 12.47
N VAL A 136 2.34 4.66 12.26
CA VAL A 136 2.95 3.69 11.34
C VAL A 136 2.56 3.99 9.92
N ASP A 137 3.54 4.09 9.03
CA ASP A 137 3.27 4.15 7.60
C ASP A 137 3.03 2.75 7.04
N VAL A 138 2.08 2.61 6.11
CA VAL A 138 1.82 1.34 5.41
C VAL A 138 3.07 0.76 4.73
N SER A 139 4.04 1.62 4.35
CA SER A 139 5.30 1.16 3.76
C SER A 139 6.23 0.42 4.74
N ALA A 140 5.99 0.47 6.06
CA ALA A 140 6.68 -0.34 7.06
C ALA A 140 6.54 -1.87 6.83
N ILE A 141 5.54 -2.28 6.03
CA ILE A 141 5.43 -3.63 5.47
C ILE A 141 6.76 -4.08 4.83
N TYR A 142 7.53 -3.17 4.23
CA TYR A 142 8.82 -3.52 3.65
C TYR A 142 9.81 -4.01 4.70
N GLY A 143 9.98 -3.29 5.80
CA GLY A 143 10.82 -3.73 6.91
C GLY A 143 10.37 -5.07 7.50
N ASP A 144 9.05 -5.33 7.54
CA ASP A 144 8.53 -6.63 7.98
C ASP A 144 8.84 -7.77 7.03
N VAL A 145 8.67 -7.55 5.72
CA VAL A 145 9.02 -8.51 4.68
C VAL A 145 10.52 -8.82 4.74
N ARG A 146 11.37 -7.80 4.93
CA ARG A 146 12.81 -7.96 5.12
C ARG A 146 13.12 -8.84 6.33
N LYS A 147 12.56 -8.51 7.50
CA LYS A 147 12.73 -9.30 8.74
C LYS A 147 12.26 -10.74 8.61
N ALA A 148 11.09 -10.95 8.03
CA ALA A 148 10.53 -12.28 7.79
C ALA A 148 11.44 -13.14 6.89
N ASN A 149 12.29 -12.49 6.10
CA ASN A 149 13.21 -13.14 5.17
C ASN A 149 14.68 -13.05 5.60
N GLY A 150 14.97 -12.76 6.88
CA GLY A 150 16.33 -12.82 7.43
C GLY A 150 17.23 -11.63 7.07
N LEU A 151 16.64 -10.49 6.72
CA LEU A 151 17.32 -9.20 6.64
C LEU A 151 16.94 -8.32 7.84
N GLU A 152 17.70 -7.26 8.08
CA GLU A 152 17.31 -6.23 9.04
C GLU A 152 16.04 -5.49 8.59
N PHE A 153 15.29 -4.97 9.57
CA PHE A 153 14.07 -4.21 9.29
C PHE A 153 14.40 -2.95 8.52
N GLU A 154 15.36 -2.21 9.03
CA GLU A 154 15.93 -1.04 8.39
C GLU A 154 16.64 -1.48 7.10
N ASN A 155 16.29 -0.83 6.00
CA ASN A 155 17.16 -0.83 4.83
C ASN A 155 18.31 0.16 5.11
N ASN A 156 19.52 -0.15 4.64
CA ASN A 156 20.59 0.84 4.55
C ASN A 156 20.46 1.54 3.18
N PRO A 157 19.92 2.77 3.11
CA PRO A 157 19.75 3.49 1.85
C PRO A 157 21.09 3.90 1.22
#